data_AF-A0A9E1XXM9-F1
#
_entry.id   AF-A0A9E1XXM9-F1
#
_cell.length_a   1.000
_cell.length_b   1.000
_cell.length_c   1.000
_cell.angle_alpha   90.00
_cell.angle_beta   90.00
_cell.angle_gamma   90.00
#
_symmetry.space_group_name_H-M   'P 1'
#
loop_
_entity.id
_entity.type
_entity.pdbx_description
1 polymer ?
#
loop_
_entity_poly.entity_id
_entity_poly.type
_entity_poly.pdbx_seq_one_letter_code
_entity_poly.pdbx_strand_id
1 'polypeptide(L)'
;MLIATGLLDRDDMKKFDWDVLVLMWGGLALGAGIQASGLATWLVDQPLMGLRGMTLIISFSVIALALSSFMSHTAAATLIIPIAMSIPTKNPIYLAIAIGLACSFAMAFPISTPPNALAFAGGKITTKDMMKPGTIISLVSLAIMLFSFKFLVNLVFGL
;
A
#
# COMPACT_ATOMS: atom_id res chain seq x y z
N MET A 1 -7.90 12.92 25.32
CA MET A 1 -8.64 11.96 26.16
C MET A 1 -7.74 11.36 27.25
N LEU A 2 -6.60 10.74 26.91
CA LEU A 2 -5.72 10.09 27.91
C LEU A 2 -5.00 11.04 28.89
N ILE A 3 -4.60 12.23 28.45
CA ILE A 3 -4.03 13.28 29.33
C ILE A 3 -5.11 13.83 30.28
N ALA A 4 -6.35 13.98 29.78
CA ALA A 4 -7.48 14.47 30.58
C ALA A 4 -7.89 13.49 31.68
N THR A 5 -7.65 12.19 31.49
CA THR A 5 -7.88 11.14 32.50
C THR A 5 -6.69 10.96 33.46
N GLY A 6 -5.61 11.73 33.32
CA GLY A 6 -4.41 11.63 34.18
C GLY A 6 -3.55 10.37 33.97
N LEU A 7 -3.83 9.59 32.91
CA LEU A 7 -3.11 8.35 32.58
C LEU A 7 -1.81 8.59 31.81
N LEU A 8 -1.67 9.75 31.18
CA LEU A 8 -0.49 10.19 30.43
C LEU A 8 -0.11 11.58 30.92
N ASP A 9 1.16 11.76 31.27
CA ASP A 9 1.71 13.06 31.68
C ASP A 9 2.55 13.70 30.55
N ARG A 10 2.88 14.98 30.68
CA ARG A 10 3.78 15.70 29.77
C ARG A 10 5.14 15.01 29.61
N ASP A 11 5.61 14.32 30.64
CA ASP A 11 6.88 13.60 30.58
C ASP A 11 6.81 12.35 29.71
N ASP A 12 5.63 11.74 29.54
CA ASP A 12 5.44 10.63 28.61
C ASP A 12 5.47 11.10 27.15
N MET A 13 5.04 12.34 26.89
CA MET A 13 5.14 12.94 25.55
C MET A 13 6.61 13.10 25.09
N LYS A 14 7.55 13.25 26.04
CA LYS A 14 8.99 13.33 25.74
C LYS A 14 9.60 11.98 25.37
N LYS A 15 8.92 10.87 25.68
CA LYS A 15 9.35 9.51 25.35
C LYS A 15 8.96 9.10 23.92
N PHE A 16 8.17 9.92 23.23
CA PHE A 16 7.87 9.69 21.82
C PHE A 16 9.11 9.88 20.96
N ASP A 17 9.29 8.97 20.02
CA ASP A 17 10.37 9.03 19.06
C ASP A 17 10.01 10.00 17.92
N TRP A 18 10.38 11.27 18.11
CA TRP A 18 10.05 12.37 17.20
C TRP A 18 10.63 12.15 15.79
N ASP A 19 11.75 11.46 15.69
CA ASP A 19 12.39 11.14 14.40
C ASP A 19 11.51 10.22 13.56
N VAL A 20 10.83 9.26 14.20
CA VAL A 20 9.88 8.37 13.53
C VAL A 20 8.62 9.11 13.09
N LEU A 21 8.13 10.03 13.91
CA LEU A 21 7.00 10.89 13.52
C LEU A 21 7.36 11.74 12.29
N VAL A 22 8.53 12.40 12.30
CA VAL A 22 9.00 13.20 11.16
C VAL A 22 9.18 12.32 9.91
N LEU A 23 9.73 11.12 10.07
CA LEU A 23 9.82 10.16 8.97
C LEU A 23 8.43 9.89 8.39
N MET A 24 7.44 9.51 9.23
CA MET A 24 6.03 9.26 8.87
C MET A 24 5.38 10.44 8.11
N TRP A 25 5.57 11.67 8.59
CA TRP A 25 5.06 12.86 7.90
C TRP A 25 5.76 13.09 6.56
N GLY A 26 7.07 12.83 6.47
CA GLY A 26 7.85 12.95 5.24
C GLY A 26 7.36 12.03 4.12
N GLY A 27 7.03 10.77 4.42
CA GLY A 27 6.46 9.85 3.43
C GLY A 27 5.01 10.17 3.07
N LEU A 28 4.20 10.67 4.01
CA LEU A 28 2.87 11.19 3.66
C LEU A 28 2.97 12.39 2.71
N ALA A 29 3.90 13.31 2.95
CA ALA A 29 4.17 14.44 2.06
C ALA A 29 4.68 13.98 0.69
N LEU A 30 5.56 12.98 0.65
CA LEU A 30 6.04 12.39 -0.60
C LEU A 30 4.90 11.70 -1.39
N GLY A 31 4.04 10.93 -0.72
CA GLY A 31 2.85 10.33 -1.33
C GLY A 31 1.89 11.39 -1.89
N ALA A 32 1.67 12.48 -1.15
CA ALA A 32 0.88 13.62 -1.64
C ALA A 32 1.55 14.32 -2.84
N GLY A 33 2.88 14.43 -2.85
CA GLY A 33 3.64 14.97 -3.99
C GLY A 33 3.56 14.08 -5.24
N ILE A 34 3.59 12.76 -5.09
CA ILE A 34 3.38 11.79 -6.19
C ILE A 34 1.98 11.95 -6.79
N GLN A 35 0.98 12.20 -5.95
CA GLN A 35 -0.39 12.46 -6.40
C GLN A 35 -0.52 13.83 -7.08
N ALA A 36 0.02 14.89 -6.47
CA ALA A 36 -0.07 16.26 -6.98
C ALA A 36 0.72 16.48 -8.28
N SER A 37 1.84 15.76 -8.45
CA SER A 37 2.65 15.82 -9.68
C SER A 37 2.01 15.10 -10.88
N GLY A 38 0.94 14.33 -10.67
CA GLY A 38 0.37 13.48 -11.72
C GLY A 38 1.23 12.27 -12.06
N LEU A 39 2.27 11.96 -11.28
CA LEU A 39 3.11 10.78 -11.51
C LEU A 39 2.31 9.49 -11.34
N ALA A 40 1.43 9.44 -10.32
CA ALA A 40 0.57 8.28 -10.10
C ALA A 40 -0.39 8.03 -11.27
N THR A 41 -1.00 9.08 -11.83
CA THR A 41 -1.87 8.97 -13.01
C THR A 41 -1.06 8.58 -14.24
N TRP A 42 0.11 9.19 -14.46
CA TRP A 42 1.00 8.85 -15.57
C TRP A 42 1.47 7.38 -15.54
N LEU A 43 1.72 6.84 -14.34
CA LEU A 43 2.16 5.45 -14.15
C LEU A 43 1.06 4.44 -14.51
N VAL A 44 -0.20 4.81 -14.25
CA VAL A 44 -1.37 3.98 -14.58
C VAL A 44 -1.79 4.15 -16.04
N ASP A 45 -1.61 5.34 -16.63
CA ASP A 45 -1.91 5.64 -18.04
C ASP A 45 -0.87 5.11 -19.03
N GLN A 46 0.24 4.51 -18.55
CA GLN A 46 1.13 3.73 -19.40
C GLN A 46 0.34 2.68 -20.18
N PRO A 47 0.82 2.23 -21.36
CA PRO A 47 0.04 1.40 -22.29
C PRO A 47 -0.24 -0.01 -21.74
N LEU A 48 -1.12 -0.08 -20.75
CA LEU A 48 -1.78 -1.27 -20.21
C LEU A 48 -2.97 -1.66 -21.11
N MET A 49 -3.32 -0.81 -22.09
CA MET A 49 -4.43 -0.98 -23.04
C MET A 49 -4.34 -2.24 -23.91
N GLY A 50 -3.19 -2.91 -23.97
CA GLY A 50 -3.02 -4.21 -24.63
C GLY A 50 -3.26 -5.43 -23.74
N LEU A 51 -3.30 -5.25 -22.42
CA LEU A 51 -3.37 -6.35 -21.45
C LEU A 51 -4.82 -6.78 -21.20
N ARG A 52 -5.04 -8.09 -21.07
CA ARG A 52 -6.39 -8.67 -20.91
C ARG A 52 -6.40 -9.76 -19.85
N GLY A 53 -7.49 -9.84 -19.10
CA GLY A 53 -7.68 -10.89 -18.10
C GLY A 53 -6.62 -10.84 -16.99
N MET A 54 -5.92 -11.95 -16.76
CA MET A 54 -4.99 -12.10 -15.64
C MET A 54 -3.78 -11.16 -15.73
N THR A 55 -3.26 -10.87 -16.92
CA THR A 55 -2.10 -9.97 -17.07
C THR A 55 -2.44 -8.53 -16.70
N LEU A 56 -3.67 -8.08 -16.96
CA LEU A 56 -4.15 -6.76 -16.53
C LEU A 56 -4.17 -6.68 -15.00
N ILE A 57 -4.70 -7.71 -14.33
CA ILE A 57 -4.76 -7.78 -12.87
C ILE A 57 -3.36 -7.75 -12.27
N ILE A 58 -2.43 -8.56 -12.79
CA ILE A 58 -1.05 -8.60 -12.30
C ILE A 58 -0.39 -7.23 -12.41
N SER A 59 -0.50 -6.57 -13.57
CA SER A 59 0.11 -5.25 -13.77
C SER A 59 -0.45 -4.20 -12.82
N PHE A 60 -1.78 -4.13 -12.66
CA PHE A 60 -2.41 -3.20 -11.73
C PHE A 60 -2.06 -3.50 -10.27
N SER A 61 -2.00 -4.77 -9.87
CA SER A 61 -1.58 -5.16 -8.52
C SER A 61 -0.13 -4.78 -8.23
N VAL A 62 0.78 -4.93 -9.19
CA VAL A 62 2.18 -4.51 -9.03
C VAL A 62 2.30 -2.99 -8.92
N ILE A 63 1.59 -2.25 -9.77
CA ILE A 63 1.54 -0.77 -9.70
C ILE A 63 0.96 -0.31 -8.35
N ALA A 64 -0.12 -0.96 -7.90
CA ALA A 64 -0.75 -0.69 -6.61
C ALA A 64 0.18 -0.95 -5.43
N LEU A 65 0.90 -2.07 -5.43
CA LEU A 65 1.86 -2.39 -4.39
C LEU A 65 3.02 -1.39 -4.36
N ALA A 66 3.52 -0.99 -5.53
CA ALA A 66 4.58 0.00 -5.64
C ALA A 66 4.13 1.38 -5.12
N LEU A 67 3.01 1.90 -5.61
CA LEU A 67 2.47 3.19 -5.17
C LEU A 67 2.14 3.17 -3.67
N SER A 68 1.49 2.11 -3.20
CA SER A 68 1.11 1.94 -1.80
C SER A 68 2.30 1.76 -0.85
N SER A 69 3.51 1.57 -1.36
CA SER A 69 4.72 1.59 -0.52
C SER A 69 5.14 3.02 -0.15
N PHE A 70 4.73 4.01 -0.94
CA PHE A 70 5.10 5.43 -0.79
C PHE A 70 3.95 6.33 -0.35
N MET A 71 2.70 5.86 -0.47
CA MET A 71 1.50 6.58 -0.02
C MET A 71 0.64 5.68 0.85
N SER A 72 -0.36 6.25 1.54
CA SER A 72 -1.31 5.46 2.33
C SER A 72 -2.04 4.44 1.45
N HIS A 73 -2.26 3.22 1.95
CA HIS A 73 -3.03 2.17 1.28
C HIS A 73 -4.38 2.67 0.75
N THR A 74 -5.07 3.48 1.56
CA THR A 74 -6.36 4.07 1.19
C THR A 74 -6.21 5.07 0.06
N ALA A 75 -5.19 5.93 0.10
CA ALA A 75 -4.92 6.91 -0.96
C ALA A 75 -4.53 6.25 -2.29
N ALA A 76 -3.73 5.18 -2.25
CA ALA A 76 -3.39 4.40 -3.43
C ALA A 76 -4.64 3.75 -4.05
N ALA A 77 -5.49 3.14 -3.21
CA ALA A 77 -6.72 2.50 -3.68
C ALA A 77 -7.70 3.50 -4.31
N THR A 78 -7.93 4.66 -3.68
CA THR A 78 -8.85 5.68 -4.22
C THR A 78 -8.35 6.29 -5.53
N LEU A 79 -7.05 6.28 -5.79
CA LEU A 79 -6.46 6.75 -7.05
C LEU A 79 -6.56 5.69 -8.15
N ILE A 80 -6.16 4.46 -7.86
CA ILE A 80 -5.96 3.42 -8.89
C ILE A 80 -7.30 2.77 -9.30
N ILE A 81 -8.22 2.56 -8.35
CA ILE A 81 -9.49 1.86 -8.62
C ILE A 81 -10.32 2.59 -9.70
N PRO A 82 -10.57 3.91 -9.65
CA PRO A 82 -11.34 4.60 -10.69
C PRO A 82 -10.74 4.48 -12.09
N ILE A 83 -9.41 4.52 -12.19
CA ILE A 83 -8.70 4.38 -13.47
C ILE A 83 -8.85 2.95 -14.00
N ALA A 84 -8.68 1.95 -13.13
CA ALA A 84 -8.88 0.55 -13.46
C ALA A 84 -10.32 0.25 -13.91
N MET A 85 -11.32 0.90 -13.32
CA MET A 85 -12.73 0.79 -13.70
C MET A 85 -13.04 1.42 -15.07
N SER A 86 -12.19 2.34 -15.55
CA SER A 86 -12.34 2.97 -16.86
C SER A 86 -11.87 2.08 -18.02
N ILE A 87 -11.15 0.99 -17.72
CA ILE A 87 -10.70 0.03 -18.73
C ILE A 87 -11.85 -0.92 -19.08
N PRO A 88 -12.17 -1.13 -20.37
CA PRO A 88 -13.20 -2.08 -20.78
C PRO A 88 -12.75 -3.51 -20.48
N THR A 89 -13.20 -4.07 -19.36
CA THR A 89 -12.94 -5.46 -18.95
C THR A 89 -14.25 -6.21 -18.75
N LYS A 90 -14.23 -7.55 -18.90
CA LYS A 90 -15.41 -8.40 -18.67
C LYS A 90 -15.95 -8.30 -17.24
N ASN A 91 -15.09 -8.01 -16.26
CA ASN A 91 -15.47 -8.03 -14.85
C ASN A 91 -14.63 -7.00 -14.05
N PRO A 92 -15.03 -5.71 -14.08
CA PRO A 92 -14.26 -4.62 -13.47
C PRO A 92 -14.20 -4.71 -11.94
N ILE A 93 -15.19 -5.36 -11.30
CA ILE A 93 -15.23 -5.57 -9.84
C ILE A 93 -14.03 -6.42 -9.36
N TYR A 94 -13.67 -7.46 -10.10
CA TYR A 94 -12.49 -8.28 -9.76
C TYR A 94 -11.21 -7.47 -9.76
N LEU A 95 -11.06 -6.58 -10.74
CA LEU A 95 -9.88 -5.73 -10.85
C LEU A 95 -9.80 -4.78 -9.65
N ALA A 96 -10.92 -4.18 -9.25
CA ALA A 96 -10.97 -3.31 -8.06
C ALA A 96 -10.62 -4.06 -6.75
N ILE A 97 -11.14 -5.29 -6.57
CA ILE A 97 -10.83 -6.13 -5.40
C ILE A 97 -9.33 -6.48 -5.38
N ALA A 98 -8.77 -6.90 -6.52
CA ALA A 98 -7.36 -7.25 -6.62
C ALA A 98 -6.45 -6.06 -6.32
N ILE A 99 -6.81 -4.85 -6.78
CA ILE A 99 -6.07 -3.62 -6.48
C ILE A 99 -6.13 -3.29 -4.99
N GLY A 100 -7.32 -3.36 -4.36
CA GLY A 100 -7.48 -3.08 -2.93
C GLY A 100 -6.68 -4.04 -2.04
N LEU A 101 -6.69 -5.33 -2.39
CA LEU A 101 -5.86 -6.34 -1.72
C LEU A 101 -4.36 -6.07 -1.94
N ALA A 102 -3.95 -5.77 -3.18
CA ALA A 102 -2.55 -5.49 -3.50
C ALA A 102 -2.01 -4.27 -2.73
N CYS A 103 -2.79 -3.19 -2.63
CA CYS A 103 -2.42 -2.03 -1.81
C CYS A 103 -2.16 -2.46 -0.36
N SER A 104 -3.00 -3.32 0.21
CA SER A 104 -2.92 -3.73 1.62
C SER A 104 -1.69 -4.56 1.96
N PHE A 105 -1.01 -5.16 0.97
CA PHE A 105 0.19 -5.98 1.18
C PHE A 105 1.51 -5.21 1.08
N ALA A 106 1.49 -3.89 0.85
CA ALA A 106 2.71 -3.08 0.77
C ALA A 106 3.33 -2.83 2.17
N MET A 107 4.44 -3.48 2.49
CA MET A 107 5.08 -3.43 3.82
C MET A 107 6.58 -3.10 3.77
N ALA A 108 7.05 -2.54 2.65
CA ALA A 108 8.48 -2.35 2.41
C ALA A 108 9.13 -1.27 3.29
N PHE A 109 8.41 -0.21 3.68
CA PHE A 109 9.02 0.94 4.36
C PHE A 109 8.46 1.16 5.77
N PRO A 110 9.24 1.72 6.70
CA PRO A 110 8.77 2.06 8.06
C PRO A 110 7.51 2.94 8.05
N ILE A 111 7.37 3.73 6.98
CA ILE A 111 6.25 4.64 6.76
C ILE A 111 4.93 3.96 6.41
N SER A 112 5.00 2.73 5.89
CA SER A 112 3.85 2.10 5.24
C SER A 112 2.73 1.80 6.23
N THR A 113 3.06 1.41 7.47
CA THR A 113 2.06 1.12 8.51
C THR A 113 2.56 1.46 9.93
N PRO A 114 1.66 1.81 10.88
CA PRO A 114 2.03 2.10 12.26
C PRO A 114 2.83 0.99 12.98
N PRO A 115 2.56 -0.32 12.76
CA PRO A 115 3.41 -1.38 13.32
C PRO A 115 4.85 -1.34 12.82
N ASN A 116 5.07 -0.98 11.55
CA ASN A 116 6.41 -0.87 10.98
C ASN A 116 7.17 0.32 11.57
N ALA A 117 6.49 1.47 11.72
CA ALA A 117 7.04 2.63 12.40
C ALA A 117 7.40 2.35 13.86
N LEU A 118 6.56 1.60 14.58
CA LEU A 118 6.83 1.21 15.98
C LEU A 118 8.06 0.31 16.10
N ALA A 119 8.22 -0.66 15.19
CA ALA A 119 9.42 -1.50 15.17
C ALA A 119 10.69 -0.70 14.85
N PHE A 120 10.59 0.32 14.00
CA PHE A 120 11.69 1.23 13.67
C PHE A 120 12.08 2.15 14.84
N ALA A 121 11.11 2.63 15.61
CA ALA A 121 11.32 3.45 16.82
C ALA A 121 12.14 2.76 17.92
N GLY A 122 12.31 1.43 17.84
CA GLY A 122 13.18 0.70 18.76
C GLY A 122 14.68 1.02 18.59
N GLY A 123 15.08 1.77 17.55
CA GLY A 123 16.48 2.15 17.27
C GLY A 123 17.43 1.00 16.90
N LYS A 124 16.95 -0.24 16.95
CA LYS A 124 17.71 -1.48 16.67
C LYS A 124 17.65 -1.91 15.20
N ILE A 125 16.82 -1.27 14.39
CA ILE A 125 16.50 -1.70 13.03
C ILE A 125 16.67 -0.51 12.09
N THR A 126 17.47 -0.65 11.04
CA THR A 126 17.62 0.40 10.03
C THR A 126 16.57 0.27 8.92
N THR A 127 16.37 1.33 8.13
CA THR A 127 15.43 1.29 6.98
C THR A 127 15.77 0.17 6.00
N LYS A 128 17.06 -0.14 5.82
CA LYS A 128 17.51 -1.23 4.93
C LYS A 128 17.16 -2.61 5.49
N ASP A 129 17.18 -2.77 6.80
CA ASP A 129 16.85 -4.02 7.49
C ASP A 129 15.34 -4.31 7.42
N MET A 130 14.51 -3.27 7.27
CA MET A 130 13.07 -3.43 7.03
C MET A 130 12.75 -3.62 5.55
N MET A 131 13.45 -2.90 4.67
CA MET A 131 13.17 -2.90 3.23
C MET A 131 13.32 -4.29 2.60
N LYS A 132 14.36 -5.04 2.97
CA LYS A 132 14.58 -6.39 2.43
C LYS A 132 13.46 -7.37 2.81
N PRO A 133 13.20 -7.66 4.10
CA PRO A 133 12.13 -8.57 4.49
C PRO A 133 10.74 -8.03 4.14
N GLY A 134 10.51 -6.72 4.25
CA GLY A 134 9.23 -6.10 3.88
C GLY A 134 8.90 -6.29 2.40
N THR A 135 9.87 -6.06 1.50
CA THR A 135 9.67 -6.29 0.06
C THR A 135 9.46 -7.77 -0.26
N ILE A 136 10.19 -8.67 0.42
CA ILE A 136 10.01 -10.12 0.24
C ILE A 136 8.60 -10.54 0.67
N ILE A 137 8.14 -10.11 1.85
CA ILE A 137 6.79 -10.42 2.35
C ILE A 137 5.74 -9.84 1.40
N SER A 138 5.88 -8.59 0.96
CA SER A 138 4.98 -7.96 -0.01
C SER A 138 4.88 -8.74 -1.32
N LEU A 139 6.01 -9.20 -1.87
CA LEU A 139 6.05 -9.99 -3.10
C LEU A 139 5.44 -11.38 -2.91
N VAL A 140 5.73 -12.05 -1.79
CA VAL A 140 5.17 -13.37 -1.46
C VAL A 140 3.66 -13.26 -1.25
N SER A 141 3.19 -12.25 -0.50
CA SER A 141 1.77 -11.97 -0.31
C SER A 141 1.07 -11.66 -1.62
N LEU A 142 1.71 -10.89 -2.52
CA LEU A 142 1.18 -10.63 -3.86
C LEU A 142 1.10 -11.91 -4.70
N ALA A 143 2.12 -12.78 -4.66
CA ALA A 143 2.11 -14.06 -5.36
C ALA A 143 1.01 -15.00 -4.84
N ILE A 144 0.87 -15.12 -3.51
CA ILE A 144 -0.19 -15.90 -2.87
C ILE A 144 -1.55 -15.34 -3.27
N MET A 145 -1.73 -14.02 -3.19
CA MET A 145 -2.97 -13.36 -3.60
C MET A 145 -3.30 -13.68 -5.06
N LEU A 146 -2.36 -13.56 -6.00
CA LEU A 146 -2.60 -13.86 -7.42
C LEU A 146 -2.94 -15.33 -7.66
N PHE A 147 -2.32 -16.26 -6.92
CA PHE A 147 -2.62 -17.69 -7.01
C PHE A 147 -4.01 -18.00 -6.45
N SER A 148 -4.29 -17.50 -5.24
CA SER A 148 -5.58 -17.60 -4.58
C SER A 148 -6.67 -16.83 -5.31
N PHE A 149 -6.36 -15.84 -6.14
CA PHE A 149 -7.35 -15.04 -6.86
C PHE A 149 -8.17 -15.91 -7.81
N LYS A 150 -7.55 -16.87 -8.52
CA LYS A 150 -8.28 -17.85 -9.34
C LYS A 150 -9.25 -18.68 -8.49
N PHE A 151 -8.81 -19.11 -7.32
CA PHE A 151 -9.64 -19.89 -6.38
C PHE A 151 -10.77 -19.05 -5.80
N LEU A 152 -10.51 -17.81 -5.38
CA LEU A 152 -11.49 -16.86 -4.83
C LEU A 152 -12.54 -16.48 -5.88
N VAL A 153 -12.13 -16.25 -7.13
CA VAL A 153 -13.05 -15.96 -8.24
C VAL A 153 -13.98 -17.14 -8.51
N ASN A 154 -13.44 -18.37 -8.55
CA ASN A 154 -14.21 -19.60 -8.71
C ASN A 154 -15.16 -19.84 -7.52
N LEU A 155 -14.69 -19.62 -6.29
CA LEU A 155 -15.46 -19.84 -5.06
C LEU A 155 -16.59 -18.81 -4.86
N VAL A 156 -16.32 -17.52 -5.09
CA VAL A 156 -17.30 -16.44 -4.82
C VAL A 156 -18.32 -16.30 -5.94
N PHE A 157 -17.95 -16.58 -7.19
CA PHE A 157 -18.81 -16.34 -8.35
C PHE A 157 -19.23 -17.61 -9.11
N GLY A 158 -18.79 -18.80 -8.66
CA GLY A 158 -19.37 -20.08 -9.08
C GLY A 158 -19.16 -20.45 -10.56
N LEU A 159 -18.00 -20.13 -11.13
CA LEU A 159 -17.57 -20.55 -12.47
C LEU A 159 -16.35 -21.46 -12.39
#